data_AF-A0A7L3PUB3-F1
#
_entry.id   AF-A0A7L3PUB3-F1
#
_cell.length_a   1.000
_cell.length_b   1.000
_cell.length_c   1.000
_cell.angle_alpha   90.00
_cell.angle_beta   90.00
_cell.angle_gamma   90.00
#
_symmetry.space_group_name_H-M   'P 1'
#
loop_
_entity.id
_entity.type
_entity.pdbx_description
1 polymer ?
#
loop_
_entity_poly.entity_id
_entity_poly.type
_entity_poly.pdbx_seq_one_letter_code
_entity_poly.pdbx_strand_id
1 'polypeptide(L)'
;QFGFLTGLGALGLMVWLTTTPHSRETEQKRLGMLVAFAFLTADPQDPLDLPLLPPSIIPTAFLGTATVFACFSLSALYARRRSYLYLGGFLLSGLSLLLLSSLVNAFVRSTWVFTANLYLALMIMCGFVLFDTQLIIEKAESGDKDYIWHCVDLFLDFVNIFRELLMILGMSE
;
A
#
# COMPACT_ATOMS: atom_id res chain seq x y z
N GLN A 1 -18.20 -1.83 12.07
CA GLN A 1 -18.76 -0.46 11.99
C GLN A 1 -17.67 0.62 12.01
N PHE A 2 -16.63 0.49 12.85
CA PHE A 2 -15.51 1.45 12.90
C PHE A 2 -14.70 1.53 11.59
N GLY A 3 -14.32 0.39 11.00
CA GLY A 3 -13.52 0.33 9.75
C GLY A 3 -14.16 0.97 8.50
N PHE A 4 -15.50 0.97 8.41
CA PHE A 4 -16.22 1.61 7.29
C PHE A 4 -16.22 3.14 7.43
N LEU A 5 -16.34 3.66 8.65
CA LEU A 5 -16.26 5.09 8.95
C LEU A 5 -14.85 5.64 8.72
N THR A 6 -13.82 4.92 9.16
CA THR A 6 -12.42 5.30 8.90
C THR A 6 -12.09 5.26 7.41
N GLY A 7 -12.60 4.27 6.68
CA GLY A 7 -12.49 4.18 5.22
C GLY A 7 -13.14 5.37 4.49
N LEU A 8 -14.37 5.75 4.84
CA LEU A 8 -15.03 6.93 4.27
C LEU A 8 -14.30 8.23 4.61
N GLY A 9 -13.78 8.35 5.84
CA GLY A 9 -12.96 9.50 6.25
C GLY A 9 -11.67 9.61 5.42
N ALA A 10 -10.98 8.50 5.20
CA ALA A 10 -9.77 8.44 4.38
C ALA A 10 -10.04 8.81 2.91
N LEU A 11 -11.15 8.32 2.33
CA LEU A 11 -11.58 8.70 0.99
C LEU A 11 -11.92 10.20 0.90
N GLY A 12 -12.61 10.74 1.91
CA GLY A 12 -12.93 12.16 1.99
C GLY A 12 -11.67 13.04 2.02
N LEU A 13 -10.66 12.65 2.80
CA LEU A 13 -9.37 13.34 2.83
C LEU A 13 -8.63 13.26 1.48
N MET A 14 -8.71 12.12 0.79
CA MET A 14 -8.09 11.97 -0.53
C MET A 14 -8.75 12.84 -1.60
N VAL A 15 -10.08 12.84 -1.65
CA VAL A 15 -10.83 13.75 -2.54
C VAL A 15 -10.50 15.20 -2.21
N TRP A 16 -10.42 15.56 -0.94
CA TRP A 16 -10.02 16.90 -0.53
C TRP A 16 -8.60 17.25 -1.00
N LEU A 17 -7.64 16.33 -0.84
CA LEU A 17 -6.26 16.53 -1.29
C LEU A 17 -6.18 16.83 -2.79
N THR A 18 -6.97 16.13 -3.63
CA THR A 18 -7.01 16.38 -5.08
C THR A 18 -7.58 17.76 -5.44
N THR A 19 -8.47 18.32 -4.62
CA THR A 19 -9.07 19.64 -4.85
C THR A 19 -8.20 20.79 -4.37
N THR A 20 -7.21 20.54 -3.52
CA THR A 20 -6.24 21.55 -3.08
C THR A 20 -5.07 21.65 -4.04
N PRO A 21 -4.88 22.74 -4.79
CA PRO A 21 -3.78 22.85 -5.75
C PRO A 21 -2.41 22.87 -5.06
N HIS A 22 -1.39 22.38 -5.78
CA HIS A 22 -0.01 22.38 -5.31
C HIS A 22 0.53 23.83 -5.25
N SER A 23 0.76 24.34 -4.03
CA SER A 23 1.33 25.67 -3.77
C SER A 23 2.00 25.68 -2.39
N ARG A 24 3.05 26.50 -2.22
CA ARG A 24 3.78 26.66 -0.94
C ARG A 24 2.88 27.02 0.24
N GLU A 25 1.82 27.79 0.01
CA GLU A 25 0.88 28.17 1.07
C GLU A 25 -0.05 27.03 1.50
N THR A 26 -0.29 26.07 0.60
CA THR A 26 -1.21 24.94 0.82
C THR A 26 -0.47 23.68 1.26
N GLU A 27 0.86 23.69 1.20
CA GLU A 27 1.77 22.59 1.54
C GLU A 27 1.51 22.04 2.95
N GLN A 28 1.48 22.90 3.97
CA GLN A 28 1.25 22.47 5.36
C GLN A 28 -0.11 21.80 5.55
N LYS A 29 -1.15 22.29 4.86
CA LYS A 29 -2.50 21.70 4.91
C LYS A 29 -2.50 20.31 4.27
N ARG A 30 -1.83 20.17 3.14
CA ARG A 30 -1.68 18.89 2.41
C ARG A 30 -0.88 17.87 3.20
N LEU A 31 0.19 18.28 3.88
CA LEU A 31 0.92 17.43 4.82
C LEU A 31 0.06 17.00 6.00
N GLY A 32 -0.70 17.92 6.59
CA GLY A 32 -1.66 17.59 7.65
C GLY A 32 -2.72 16.57 7.19
N MET A 33 -3.24 16.73 5.98
CA MET A 33 -4.17 15.77 5.36
C MET A 33 -3.52 14.41 5.13
N LEU A 34 -2.25 14.36 4.71
CA LEU A 34 -1.50 13.11 4.53
C LEU A 34 -1.29 12.39 5.86
N VAL A 35 -0.93 13.10 6.93
CA VAL A 35 -0.79 12.52 8.27
C VAL A 35 -2.14 12.00 8.79
N ALA A 36 -3.21 12.77 8.60
CA ALA A 36 -4.56 12.35 8.98
C ALA A 36 -5.01 11.11 8.17
N PHE A 37 -4.71 11.08 6.87
CA PHE A 37 -4.97 9.93 6.02
C PHE A 37 -4.19 8.70 6.47
N ALA A 38 -2.91 8.85 6.77
CA ALA A 38 -2.06 7.78 7.27
C ALA A 38 -2.61 7.19 8.57
N PHE A 39 -3.07 8.05 9.48
CA PHE A 39 -3.68 7.62 10.72
C PHE A 39 -4.99 6.85 10.51
N LEU A 40 -5.85 7.32 9.60
CA LEU A 40 -7.13 6.66 9.30
C LEU A 40 -6.96 5.33 8.54
N THR A 41 -5.94 5.23 7.70
CA THR A 41 -5.64 4.02 6.92
C THR A 41 -4.72 3.04 7.65
N ALA A 42 -4.11 3.41 8.76
CA ALA A 42 -3.37 2.49 9.62
C ALA A 42 -4.28 1.57 10.44
N ASP A 43 -5.59 1.87 10.52
CA ASP A 43 -6.56 1.05 11.25
C ASP A 43 -6.75 -0.32 10.55
N PRO A 44 -6.55 -1.45 11.23
CA PRO A 44 -6.76 -2.77 10.66
C PRO A 44 -8.26 -2.96 10.36
N GLN A 45 -8.64 -2.71 9.12
CA GLN A 45 -10.02 -2.75 8.63
C GLN A 45 -10.72 -4.12 8.68
N ASP A 46 -10.14 -5.16 9.27
CA ASP A 46 -10.79 -6.47 9.40
C ASP A 46 -11.42 -6.67 10.79
N PRO A 47 -12.76 -6.50 10.93
CA PRO A 47 -13.48 -6.81 12.16
C PRO A 47 -13.60 -8.31 12.46
N LEU A 48 -13.00 -9.19 11.65
CA LEU A 48 -13.13 -10.65 11.79
C LEU A 48 -11.94 -11.36 12.45
N ASP A 49 -10.73 -10.80 12.53
CA ASP A 49 -9.54 -11.57 13.00
C ASP A 49 -8.60 -10.85 14.00
N LEU A 50 -8.87 -9.61 14.42
CA LEU A 50 -7.87 -8.84 15.20
C LEU A 50 -7.75 -9.08 16.73
N PRO A 51 -8.63 -9.78 17.48
CA PRO A 51 -8.41 -9.86 18.93
C PRO A 51 -7.27 -10.81 19.35
N LEU A 52 -6.53 -11.46 18.43
CA LEU A 52 -5.57 -12.52 18.75
C LEU A 52 -4.12 -12.31 18.25
N LEU A 53 -3.77 -11.17 17.63
CA LEU A 53 -2.38 -10.95 17.22
C LEU A 53 -1.54 -10.48 18.42
N PRO A 54 -0.47 -11.19 18.80
CA PRO A 54 0.39 -10.74 19.87
C PRO A 54 1.06 -9.41 19.49
N PRO A 55 1.06 -8.40 20.37
CA PRO A 55 1.56 -7.06 20.08
C PRO A 55 3.06 -7.03 19.73
N SER A 56 3.79 -8.11 20.01
CA SER A 56 5.19 -8.31 19.63
C SER A 56 5.41 -8.42 18.12
N ILE A 57 4.40 -8.81 17.33
CA ILE A 57 4.53 -8.98 15.88
C ILE A 57 4.59 -7.64 15.14
N ILE A 58 3.89 -6.62 15.65
CA ILE A 58 3.76 -5.29 15.03
C ILE A 58 5.14 -4.68 14.68
N PRO A 59 6.10 -4.54 15.63
CA PRO A 59 7.41 -3.98 15.31
C PRO A 59 8.20 -4.83 14.31
N THR A 60 8.08 -6.16 14.37
CA THR A 60 8.75 -7.09 13.45
C THR A 60 8.20 -6.92 12.03
N ALA A 61 6.88 -6.87 11.87
CA ALA A 61 6.21 -6.62 10.60
C ALA A 61 6.58 -5.25 10.03
N PHE A 62 6.66 -4.21 10.88
CA PHE A 62 7.07 -2.87 10.46
C PHE A 62 8.52 -2.84 9.97
N LEU A 63 9.46 -3.44 10.70
CA LEU A 63 10.87 -3.52 10.30
C LEU A 63 11.05 -4.36 9.03
N GLY A 64 10.32 -5.47 8.89
CA GLY A 64 10.29 -6.27 7.67
C GLY A 64 9.80 -5.47 6.47
N THR A 65 8.69 -4.75 6.64
CA THR A 65 8.12 -3.86 5.61
C THR A 65 9.12 -2.77 5.21
N ALA A 66 9.71 -2.07 6.19
CA ALA A 66 10.69 -1.02 5.93
C ALA A 66 11.91 -1.55 5.17
N THR A 67 12.37 -2.75 5.51
CA THR A 67 13.49 -3.40 4.81
C THR A 67 13.11 -3.73 3.37
N VAL A 68 11.98 -4.41 3.15
CA VAL A 68 11.48 -4.76 1.83
C VAL A 68 11.28 -3.50 0.98
N PHE A 69 10.51 -2.54 1.49
CA PHE A 69 10.22 -1.28 0.83
C PHE A 69 11.51 -0.53 0.45
N ALA A 70 12.48 -0.42 1.36
CA ALA A 70 13.76 0.23 1.08
C ALA A 70 14.56 -0.50 0.00
N CYS A 71 14.65 -1.84 0.07
CA CYS A 71 15.36 -2.63 -0.92
C CYS A 71 14.76 -2.49 -2.32
N PHE A 72 13.43 -2.62 -2.45
CA PHE A 72 12.75 -2.49 -3.74
C PHE A 72 12.79 -1.04 -4.26
N SER A 73 12.55 -0.04 -3.42
CA SER A 73 12.66 1.38 -3.82
C SER A 73 14.07 1.73 -4.29
N LEU A 74 15.11 1.27 -3.59
CA LEU A 74 16.50 1.48 -4.02
C LEU A 74 16.79 0.75 -5.33
N SER A 75 16.33 -0.48 -5.50
CA SER A 75 16.45 -1.21 -6.76
C SER A 75 15.82 -0.46 -7.93
N ALA A 76 14.62 0.11 -7.71
CA ALA A 76 13.97 0.98 -8.69
C ALA A 76 14.80 2.25 -8.97
N LEU A 77 15.35 2.92 -7.96
CA LEU A 77 16.17 4.13 -8.17
C LEU A 77 17.42 3.89 -9.02
N TYR A 78 18.06 2.73 -8.91
CA TYR A 78 19.26 2.37 -9.69
C TYR A 78 18.95 1.69 -11.03
N ALA A 79 17.70 1.32 -11.29
CA ALA A 79 17.32 0.66 -12.52
C ALA A 79 17.33 1.61 -13.72
N ARG A 80 17.41 1.01 -14.92
CA ARG A 80 17.31 1.78 -16.16
C ARG A 80 15.93 2.43 -16.25
N ARG A 81 15.90 3.72 -16.58
CA ARG A 81 14.68 4.51 -16.72
C ARG A 81 13.59 3.76 -17.50
N ARG A 82 12.37 3.77 -16.96
CA ARG A 82 11.16 3.13 -17.49
C ARG A 82 11.16 1.60 -17.53
N SER A 83 12.19 0.91 -17.04
CA SER A 83 12.24 -0.56 -17.12
C SER A 83 11.08 -1.22 -16.37
N TYR A 84 10.74 -0.74 -15.17
CA TYR A 84 9.64 -1.31 -14.38
C TYR A 84 8.26 -0.79 -14.78
N LEU A 85 8.16 0.30 -15.56
CA LEU A 85 6.86 0.79 -16.05
C LEU A 85 6.17 -0.23 -16.97
N TYR A 86 6.94 -1.05 -17.69
CA TYR A 86 6.38 -2.16 -18.48
C TYR A 86 5.73 -3.25 -17.63
N LEU A 87 6.08 -3.33 -16.33
CA LEU A 87 5.50 -4.30 -15.41
C LEU A 87 4.07 -3.94 -14.98
N GLY A 88 3.64 -2.68 -15.16
CA GLY A 88 2.34 -2.20 -14.68
C GLY A 88 1.15 -3.04 -15.18
N GLY A 89 1.17 -3.45 -16.46
CA GLY A 89 0.12 -4.32 -17.02
C GLY A 89 0.08 -5.70 -16.34
N PHE A 90 1.24 -6.27 -16.02
CA PHE A 90 1.33 -7.55 -15.32
C PHE A 90 0.87 -7.43 -13.87
N LEU A 91 1.29 -6.38 -13.15
CA LEU A 91 0.92 -6.13 -11.75
C LEU A 91 -0.59 -5.90 -11.60
N LEU A 92 -1.18 -5.06 -12.45
CA LEU A 92 -2.63 -4.81 -12.45
C LEU A 92 -3.44 -6.07 -12.79
N SER A 93 -2.94 -6.90 -13.72
CA SER A 93 -3.56 -8.18 -14.04
C SER A 93 -3.49 -9.14 -12.85
N GLY A 94 -2.34 -9.22 -12.19
CA GLY A 94 -2.16 -10.02 -10.98
C GLY A 94 -3.07 -9.58 -9.83
N LEU A 95 -3.17 -8.27 -9.59
CA LEU A 95 -4.08 -7.71 -8.59
C LEU A 95 -5.55 -8.06 -8.90
N SER A 96 -5.94 -8.00 -10.17
CA SER A 96 -7.28 -8.37 -10.61
C SER A 96 -7.56 -9.86 -10.36
N LEU A 97 -6.58 -10.73 -10.61
CA LEU A 97 -6.69 -12.17 -10.32
C LEU A 97 -6.80 -12.45 -8.82
N LEU A 98 -6.06 -11.72 -7.98
CA LEU A 98 -6.18 -11.82 -6.53
C LEU A 98 -7.56 -11.40 -6.04
N LEU A 99 -8.13 -10.34 -6.61
CA LEU A 99 -9.48 -9.89 -6.28
C LEU A 99 -10.55 -10.91 -6.69
N LEU A 100 -10.39 -11.55 -7.86
CA LEU A 100 -11.27 -12.65 -8.27
C LEU A 100 -11.09 -13.87 -7.35
N SER A 101 -9.85 -14.20 -7.00
CA SER A 101 -9.51 -15.31 -6.10
C SER A 101 -10.09 -15.10 -4.70
N SER A 102 -10.03 -13.89 -4.16
CA SER A 102 -10.61 -13.56 -2.86
C SER A 102 -12.14 -13.65 -2.89
N LEU A 103 -12.77 -13.21 -3.98
CA LEU A 103 -14.22 -13.35 -4.19
C LEU A 103 -14.64 -14.83 -4.24
N VAL A 104 -13.92 -15.67 -4.99
CA VAL A 104 -14.17 -17.12 -5.02
C VAL A 104 -13.95 -17.73 -3.63
N ASN A 105 -12.89 -17.33 -2.94
CA ASN A 105 -12.57 -17.85 -1.61
C ASN A 105 -13.62 -17.43 -0.56
N ALA A 106 -14.35 -16.33 -0.75
CA ALA A 106 -15.46 -15.96 0.14
C ALA A 106 -16.59 -17.02 0.14
N PHE A 107 -16.80 -17.71 -0.97
CA PHE A 107 -17.78 -18.80 -1.08
C PHE A 107 -17.20 -20.15 -0.70
N VAL A 108 -15.95 -20.44 -1.10
CA VAL A 108 -15.29 -21.73 -0.88
C VAL A 108 -14.75 -21.87 0.55
N ARG A 109 -14.31 -20.76 1.17
CA ARG A 109 -13.68 -20.67 2.50
C ARG A 109 -12.50 -21.64 2.68
N SER A 110 -11.60 -21.68 1.70
CA SER A 110 -10.40 -22.51 1.78
C SER A 110 -9.23 -21.77 2.42
N THR A 111 -8.68 -22.33 3.50
CA THR A 111 -7.47 -21.80 4.16
C THR A 111 -6.27 -21.80 3.21
N TRP A 112 -6.13 -22.83 2.36
CA TRP A 112 -5.02 -22.92 1.40
C TRP A 112 -5.05 -21.79 0.37
N VAL A 113 -6.23 -21.47 -0.16
CA VAL A 113 -6.39 -20.37 -1.13
C VAL A 113 -6.16 -19.02 -0.45
N PHE A 114 -6.62 -18.87 0.79
CA PHE A 114 -6.37 -17.67 1.59
C PHE A 114 -4.86 -17.43 1.80
N THR A 115 -4.13 -18.44 2.29
CA THR A 115 -2.68 -18.33 2.49
C THR A 115 -1.94 -18.05 1.18
N ALA A 116 -2.30 -18.75 0.09
CA ALA A 116 -1.70 -18.50 -1.22
C ALA A 116 -1.93 -17.06 -1.70
N ASN A 117 -3.15 -16.54 -1.54
CA ASN A 117 -3.47 -15.16 -1.89
C ASN A 117 -2.65 -14.15 -1.08
N LEU A 118 -2.40 -14.38 0.22
CA LEU A 118 -1.58 -13.50 1.05
C LEU A 118 -0.13 -13.38 0.53
N TYR A 119 0.52 -14.51 0.25
CA TYR A 119 1.90 -14.49 -0.27
C TYR A 119 1.98 -13.90 -1.67
N LEU A 120 1.00 -14.19 -2.54
CA LEU A 120 0.94 -13.60 -3.87
C LEU A 120 0.64 -12.10 -3.83
N ALA A 121 -0.23 -11.65 -2.93
CA ALA A 121 -0.51 -10.24 -2.69
C ALA A 121 0.76 -9.51 -2.27
N LEU A 122 1.49 -10.03 -1.28
CA LEU A 122 2.76 -9.47 -0.84
C LEU A 122 3.77 -9.33 -1.99
N MET A 123 3.91 -10.37 -2.83
CA MET A 123 4.81 -10.36 -3.98
C MET A 123 4.40 -9.29 -5.01
N ILE A 124 3.11 -9.14 -5.28
CA ILE A 124 2.58 -8.14 -6.20
C ILE A 124 2.77 -6.73 -5.64
N MET A 125 2.54 -6.51 -4.34
CA MET A 125 2.78 -5.23 -3.69
C MET A 125 4.25 -4.83 -3.72
N CYS A 126 5.18 -5.77 -3.54
CA CYS A 126 6.61 -5.51 -3.77
C CYS A 126 6.90 -5.07 -5.23
N GLY A 127 6.17 -5.62 -6.19
CA GLY A 127 6.21 -5.20 -7.59
C GLY A 127 5.65 -3.79 -7.80
N PHE A 128 4.57 -3.42 -7.12
CA PHE A 128 4.01 -2.07 -7.16
C PHE A 128 5.00 -1.04 -6.62
N VAL A 129 5.71 -1.31 -5.51
CA VAL A 129 6.79 -0.43 -5.03
C VAL A 129 7.82 -0.12 -6.13
N LEU A 130 8.23 -1.13 -6.92
CA LEU A 130 9.15 -0.92 -8.05
C LEU A 130 8.53 -0.04 -9.14
N PHE A 131 7.28 -0.32 -9.49
CA PHE A 131 6.55 0.39 -10.52
C PHE A 131 6.30 1.85 -10.13
N ASP A 132 5.78 2.10 -8.93
CA ASP A 132 5.41 3.43 -8.45
C ASP A 132 6.64 4.29 -8.17
N THR A 133 7.73 3.71 -7.65
CA THR A 133 9.00 4.43 -7.55
C THR A 133 9.50 4.89 -8.93
N GLN A 134 9.45 4.02 -9.95
CA GLN A 134 9.84 4.40 -11.32
C GLN A 134 8.87 5.41 -11.94
N LEU A 135 7.57 5.31 -11.64
CA LEU A 135 6.55 6.24 -12.12
C LEU A 135 6.77 7.63 -11.53
N ILE A 136 7.12 7.72 -10.25
CA ILE A 136 7.46 8.97 -9.57
C ILE A 136 8.71 9.61 -10.18
N ILE A 137 9.76 8.83 -10.46
CA ILE A 137 10.96 9.34 -11.14
C ILE A 137 10.60 9.92 -12.52
N GLU A 138 9.78 9.20 -13.29
CA GLU A 138 9.35 9.65 -14.61
C GLU A 138 8.49 10.92 -14.54
N LYS A 139 7.52 10.99 -13.61
CA LYS A 139 6.70 12.18 -13.34
C LYS A 139 7.59 13.37 -12.97
N ALA A 140 8.55 13.17 -12.07
CA ALA A 140 9.49 14.20 -11.64
C ALA A 140 10.35 14.75 -12.78
N GLU A 141 10.87 13.87 -13.65
CA GLU A 141 11.63 14.26 -14.84
C GLU A 141 10.76 14.98 -15.89
N SER A 142 9.46 14.69 -15.95
CA SER A 142 8.50 15.38 -16.82
C SER A 142 8.06 16.76 -16.28
N GLY A 143 8.51 17.15 -15.09
CA GLY A 143 8.26 18.45 -14.47
C GLY A 143 7.20 18.44 -13.36
N ASP A 144 6.60 17.30 -13.04
CA ASP A 144 5.68 17.16 -11.91
C ASP A 144 6.45 17.12 -10.58
N LYS A 145 6.27 18.16 -9.76
CA LYS A 145 6.95 18.31 -8.47
C LYS A 145 6.02 18.13 -7.28
N ASP A 146 4.85 17.52 -7.47
CA ASP A 146 3.92 17.26 -6.38
C ASP A 146 4.36 16.06 -5.51
N TYR A 147 5.46 16.24 -4.78
CA TYR A 147 6.03 15.21 -3.91
C TYR A 147 5.04 14.74 -2.83
N ILE A 148 4.06 15.54 -2.44
CA ILE A 148 3.04 15.11 -1.48
C ILE A 148 2.21 13.99 -2.08
N TRP A 149 1.83 14.11 -3.35
CA TRP A 149 1.07 13.06 -4.02
C TRP A 149 1.92 11.81 -4.26
N HIS A 150 3.18 12.01 -4.65
CA HIS A 150 4.15 10.91 -4.77
C HIS A 150 4.36 10.17 -3.43
N CYS A 151 4.36 10.89 -2.30
CA CYS A 151 4.44 10.28 -0.97
C CYS A 151 3.18 9.48 -0.63
N VAL A 152 1.98 9.90 -1.07
CA VAL A 152 0.76 9.13 -0.87
C VAL A 152 0.83 7.79 -1.60
N ASP A 153 1.23 7.80 -2.88
CA ASP A 153 1.32 6.59 -3.71
C ASP A 153 2.21 5.55 -3.00
N LEU A 154 3.42 5.96 -2.61
CA LEU A 154 4.37 5.08 -1.90
C LEU A 154 3.91 4.68 -0.49
N PHE A 155 3.19 5.55 0.21
CA PHE A 155 2.66 5.24 1.53
C PHE A 155 1.58 4.15 1.47
N LEU A 156 0.74 4.15 0.42
CA LEU A 156 -0.25 3.10 0.19
C LEU A 156 0.42 1.74 -0.03
N ASP A 157 1.46 1.68 -0.86
CA ASP A 157 2.24 0.45 -1.05
C ASP A 157 2.84 -0.06 0.26
N PHE A 158 3.41 0.85 1.05
CA PHE A 158 3.99 0.51 2.35
C PHE A 158 2.94 -0.07 3.31
N VAL A 159 1.77 0.56 3.42
CA VAL A 159 0.69 0.09 4.30
C VAL A 159 0.15 -1.26 3.85
N ASN A 160 0.04 -1.50 2.54
CA ASN A 160 -0.38 -2.80 2.03
C ASN A 160 0.63 -3.88 2.45
N ILE A 161 1.91 -3.72 2.09
CA ILE A 161 2.97 -4.68 2.47
C ILE A 161 2.99 -4.94 3.98
N PHE A 162 2.82 -3.88 4.79
CA PHE A 162 2.73 -4.00 6.23
C PHE A 162 1.56 -4.88 6.68
N ARG A 163 0.37 -4.69 6.10
CA ARG A 163 -0.81 -5.52 6.40
C ARG A 163 -0.61 -6.96 5.98
N GLU A 164 -0.08 -7.22 4.77
CA GLU A 164 0.19 -8.60 4.35
C GLU A 164 1.22 -9.28 5.24
N LEU A 165 2.31 -8.60 5.60
CA LEU A 165 3.31 -9.15 6.52
C LEU A 165 2.73 -9.37 7.92
N LEU A 166 1.93 -8.44 8.43
CA LEU A 166 1.26 -8.60 9.72
C LEU A 166 0.37 -9.85 9.75
N MET A 167 -0.41 -10.08 8.69
CA MET A 167 -1.24 -11.29 8.56
C MET A 167 -0.39 -12.55 8.45
N ILE A 168 0.67 -12.54 7.64
CA ILE A 168 1.56 -13.70 7.47
C ILE A 168 2.23 -14.08 8.80
N LEU A 169 2.79 -13.11 9.52
CA LEU A 169 3.42 -13.36 10.82
C LEU A 169 2.39 -13.82 11.85
N GLY A 170 1.19 -13.24 11.80
CA GLY A 170 0.07 -13.62 12.65
C GLY A 170 -0.42 -15.05 12.47
N MET A 171 -0.29 -15.61 11.26
CA MET A 171 -0.65 -17.00 10.97
C MET A 171 0.46 -18.00 11.32
N SER A 172 1.70 -17.53 11.48
CA SER A 172 2.87 -18.38 11.74
C SER A 172 3.16 -18.61 13.22
N GLU A 173 2.52 -17.84 14.10
CA GLU A 173 2.53 -17.97 15.57
C GLU A 173 1.31 -18.77 16.04
#